data_AF-A0A523ZE04-F1
#
_entry.id   AF-A0A523ZE04-F1
#
_cell.length_a   1.000
_cell.length_b   1.000
_cell.length_c   1.000
_cell.angle_alpha   90.00
_cell.angle_beta   90.00
_cell.angle_gamma   90.00
#
_symmetry.space_group_name_H-M   'P 1'
#
loop_
_entity.id
_entity.type
_entity.pdbx_description
1 polymer ?
#
loop_
_entity_poly.entity_id
_entity_poly.type
_entity_poly.pdbx_seq_one_letter_code
_entity_poly.pdbx_strand_id
1 'polypeptide(L)'
;AYDTDLDHAISVINRVGKGLADDENWREKIISPPKVERVDNLGDSGIEIKILGDVKPIQQWAVMGELRLRLKKAFDAEGIEIPWPHTKVYFGNPLPDFPKKEG
;
A
#
# COMPACT_ATOMS: atom_id res chain seq x y z
N ALA A 1 14.17 -6.24 -13.13
CA ALA A 1 12.72 -6.50 -13.02
C ALA A 1 12.14 -5.67 -11.89
N TYR A 2 12.59 -5.90 -10.65
CA TYR A 2 12.15 -5.15 -9.45
C TYR A 2 12.21 -3.62 -9.57
N ASP A 3 13.30 -3.05 -10.11
CA ASP A 3 13.40 -1.59 -10.32
C ASP A 3 12.36 -1.05 -11.30
N THR A 4 12.09 -1.77 -12.40
CA THR A 4 11.14 -1.35 -13.43
C THR A 4 9.70 -1.37 -12.90
N ASP A 5 9.35 -2.38 -12.10
CA ASP A 5 8.03 -2.48 -11.48
C ASP A 5 7.82 -1.41 -10.41
N LEU A 6 8.88 -1.05 -9.67
CA LEU A 6 8.86 0.03 -8.69
C LEU A 6 8.73 1.41 -9.34
N ASP A 7 9.53 1.70 -10.37
CA ASP A 7 9.42 2.94 -11.14
C ASP A 7 8.02 3.11 -11.75
N HIS A 8 7.45 2.01 -12.26
CA HIS A 8 6.09 1.99 -12.76
C HIS A 8 5.06 2.28 -11.66
N ALA A 9 5.17 1.62 -10.50
CA ALA A 9 4.28 1.87 -9.36
C ALA A 9 4.37 3.33 -8.87
N ILE A 10 5.58 3.89 -8.77
CA ILE A 10 5.81 5.29 -8.40
C ILE A 10 5.15 6.23 -9.41
N SER A 11 5.30 5.95 -10.71
CA SER A 11 4.67 6.71 -11.78
C SER A 11 3.14 6.70 -11.67
N VAL A 12 2.54 5.53 -11.43
CA VAL A 12 1.10 5.38 -11.24
C VAL A 12 0.62 6.14 -9.99
N ILE A 13 1.33 6.03 -8.86
CA ILE A 13 1.00 6.78 -7.64
C ILE A 13 0.99 8.28 -7.89
N ASN A 14 2.05 8.80 -8.52
CA ASN A 14 2.18 10.23 -8.79
C ASN A 14 1.11 10.73 -9.77
N ARG A 15 0.77 9.92 -10.78
CA ARG A 15 -0.33 10.22 -11.72
C ARG A 15 -1.67 10.30 -11.00
N VAL A 16 -1.96 9.34 -10.12
CA VAL A 16 -3.20 9.30 -9.33
C VAL A 16 -3.28 10.49 -8.37
N GLY A 17 -2.19 10.80 -7.66
CA GLY A 17 -2.14 11.91 -6.74
C GLY A 17 -2.28 13.27 -7.43
N LYS A 18 -1.67 13.45 -8.60
CA LYS A 18 -1.90 14.63 -9.45
C LYS A 18 -3.35 14.70 -9.92
N GLY A 19 -3.90 13.60 -10.44
CA GLY A 19 -5.30 13.56 -10.89
C GLY A 19 -6.31 13.83 -9.78
N LEU A 20 -5.98 13.47 -8.53
CA LEU A 20 -6.78 13.82 -7.36
C LEU A 20 -6.70 15.32 -7.04
N ALA A 21 -5.53 15.94 -7.17
CA ALA A 21 -5.34 17.37 -6.97
C ALA A 21 -5.99 18.22 -8.09
N ASP A 22 -6.10 17.68 -9.30
CA ASP A 22 -6.73 18.35 -10.45
C ASP A 22 -8.27 18.17 -10.49
N ASP A 23 -8.83 17.25 -9.71
CA ASP A 23 -10.27 16.94 -9.68
C ASP A 23 -11.08 18.08 -9.03
N GLU A 24 -12.14 18.55 -9.70
CA GLU A 24 -12.95 19.68 -9.23
C GLU A 24 -13.52 19.49 -7.82
N ASN A 25 -13.84 18.25 -7.41
CA ASN A 25 -14.41 17.96 -6.09
C ASN A 25 -13.37 17.94 -4.97
N TRP A 26 -12.08 17.90 -5.32
CA TRP A 26 -10.97 17.63 -4.41
C TRP A 26 -9.89 18.71 -4.43
N ARG A 27 -9.69 19.40 -5.55
CA ARG A 27 -8.67 20.43 -5.74
C ARG A 27 -8.71 21.49 -4.64
N GLU A 28 -9.90 21.89 -4.21
CA GLU A 28 -10.04 22.92 -3.18
C GLU A 28 -9.65 22.44 -1.79
N LYS A 29 -9.57 21.13 -1.56
CA LYS A 29 -9.19 20.52 -0.27
C LYS A 29 -7.69 20.26 -0.20
N ILE A 30 -6.98 20.30 -1.33
CA ILE A 30 -5.59 19.90 -1.47
C ILE A 30 -4.73 21.15 -1.65
N ILE A 31 -3.69 21.27 -0.85
CA ILE A 31 -2.71 22.37 -0.91
C ILE A 31 -1.53 21.93 -1.79
N SER A 32 -1.04 20.70 -1.58
CA SER A 32 -0.01 20.09 -2.42
C SER A 32 -0.42 18.68 -2.84
N PRO A 33 -0.22 18.29 -4.11
CA PRO A 33 -0.65 16.99 -4.58
C PRO A 33 0.02 15.84 -3.81
N PRO A 34 -0.74 14.81 -3.38
CA PRO A 34 -0.15 13.60 -2.83
C PRO A 34 0.82 12.99 -3.85
N LYS A 35 2.05 12.73 -3.44
CA LYS A 35 3.09 12.14 -4.29
C LYS A 35 4.02 11.27 -3.48
N VAL A 36 4.73 10.37 -4.16
CA VAL A 36 5.78 9.58 -3.51
C VAL A 36 6.85 10.53 -2.97
N GLU A 37 7.10 10.45 -1.66
CA GLU A 37 8.23 11.12 -1.00
C GLU A 37 9.49 10.24 -1.14
N ARG A 38 9.36 8.96 -0.78
CA ARG A 38 10.46 8.00 -0.77
C ARG A 38 9.94 6.56 -0.72
N VAL A 39 10.83 5.63 -1.03
CA VAL A 39 10.71 4.23 -0.64
C VAL A 39 11.23 4.12 0.80
N ASP A 40 10.40 3.62 1.71
CA ASP A 40 10.68 3.58 3.15
C ASP A 40 11.33 2.26 3.57
N ASN A 41 10.92 1.14 2.97
CA ASN A 41 11.45 -0.19 3.27
C ASN A 41 11.37 -1.14 2.08
N LEU A 42 12.36 -2.03 1.96
CA LEU A 42 12.38 -3.18 1.04
C LEU A 42 12.28 -4.45 1.88
N GLY A 43 11.08 -4.78 2.36
CA GLY A 43 10.86 -5.88 3.28
C GLY A 43 10.59 -7.21 2.58
N ASP A 44 10.73 -8.31 3.33
CA ASP A 44 10.44 -9.68 2.85
C ASP A 44 8.99 -9.88 2.39
N SER A 45 8.07 -9.01 2.83
CA SER A 45 6.64 -9.06 2.51
C SER A 45 6.20 -8.00 1.49
N GLY A 46 7.10 -7.14 1.01
CA GLY A 46 6.79 -6.10 0.04
C GLY A 46 7.59 -4.80 0.21
N ILE A 47 7.32 -3.85 -0.68
CA ILE A 47 7.91 -2.51 -0.67
C ILE A 47 6.98 -1.56 0.07
N GLU A 48 7.51 -0.84 1.05
CA GLU A 48 6.79 0.25 1.71
C GLU A 48 7.13 1.57 1.01
N ILE A 49 6.09 2.25 0.50
CA ILE A 49 6.23 3.53 -0.18
C ILE A 49 5.55 4.61 0.66
N LYS A 50 6.29 5.67 0.97
CA LYS A 50 5.73 6.81 1.68
C LYS A 50 5.22 7.85 0.69
N ILE A 51 3.94 8.18 0.83
CA ILE A 51 3.25 9.23 0.06
C ILE A 51 3.01 10.42 0.98
N LEU A 52 3.36 11.63 0.53
CA LEU A 52 3.08 12.87 1.22
C LEU A 52 2.30 13.84 0.35
N GLY A 53 1.42 14.61 0.99
CA GLY A 53 0.69 15.73 0.40
C GLY A 53 0.05 16.56 1.51
N ASP A 54 -0.17 17.84 1.23
CA ASP A 54 -0.75 18.79 2.17
C ASP A 54 -2.20 19.08 1.81
N VAL A 55 -3.05 19.19 2.82
CA VAL A 55 -4.49 19.40 2.66
C VAL A 55 -4.99 20.46 3.63
N LYS A 56 -6.16 21.02 3.35
CA LYS A 56 -6.85 21.90 4.30
C LYS A 56 -7.16 21.16 5.61
N PRO A 57 -7.21 21.85 6.76
CA PRO A 57 -7.55 21.24 8.04
C PRO A 57 -8.82 20.39 7.96
N ILE A 58 -8.81 19.24 8.65
CA ILE A 58 -9.94 18.29 8.75
C ILE A 58 -10.19 17.50 7.45
N GLN A 59 -9.56 17.85 6.32
CA GLN A 59 -9.72 17.13 5.06
C GLN A 59 -8.84 15.89 4.93
N GLN A 60 -7.88 15.68 5.86
CA GLN A 60 -6.91 14.57 5.77
C GLN A 60 -7.56 13.20 5.56
N TRP A 61 -8.59 12.86 6.33
CA TRP A 61 -9.22 11.53 6.22
C TRP A 61 -10.01 11.37 4.92
N ALA A 62 -10.70 12.42 4.47
CA ALA A 62 -11.46 12.40 3.23
C ALA A 62 -10.53 12.24 2.02
N VAL A 63 -9.46 13.05 1.94
CA VAL A 63 -8.48 13.00 0.85
C VAL A 63 -7.73 11.67 0.86
N MET A 64 -7.32 11.17 2.04
CA MET A 64 -6.66 9.86 2.14
C MET A 64 -7.58 8.71 1.72
N GLY A 65 -8.86 8.76 2.06
CA GLY A 65 -9.83 7.73 1.67
C GLY A 65 -9.99 7.65 0.15
N GLU A 66 -10.19 8.81 -0.49
CA GLU A 66 -10.30 8.89 -1.94
C GLU A 66 -9.01 8.48 -2.65
N LEU A 67 -7.86 8.95 -2.15
CA LEU A 67 -6.56 8.58 -2.70
C LEU A 67 -6.37 7.06 -2.68
N ARG A 68 -6.68 6.38 -1.57
CA ARG A 68 -6.58 4.91 -1.47
C ARG A 68 -7.49 4.20 -2.46
N LEU A 69 -8.73 4.68 -2.62
CA LEU A 69 -9.66 4.10 -3.58
C LEU A 69 -9.14 4.23 -5.02
N ARG A 70 -8.64 5.41 -5.40
CA ARG A 70 -8.09 5.65 -6.74
C ARG A 70 -6.81 4.84 -6.99
N LEU A 71 -5.93 4.75 -5.99
CA LEU A 71 -4.72 3.94 -6.07
C LEU A 71 -5.06 2.47 -6.28
N LYS A 72 -6.01 1.92 -5.52
CA LYS A 72 -6.42 0.52 -5.71
C LYS A 72 -6.92 0.26 -7.12
N LYS A 73 -7.83 1.11 -7.62
CA LYS A 73 -8.35 0.99 -9.00
C LYS A 73 -7.25 1.11 -10.06
N ALA A 74 -6.32 2.05 -9.87
CA ALA A 74 -5.22 2.26 -10.81
C ALA A 74 -4.25 1.08 -10.80
N PHE A 75 -3.90 0.55 -9.64
CA PHE A 75 -3.05 -0.63 -9.52
C PHE A 75 -3.70 -1.88 -10.12
N ASP A 76 -5.00 -2.09 -9.91
CA ASP A 76 -5.72 -3.19 -10.54
C ASP A 76 -5.73 -3.09 -12.07
N ALA A 77 -5.88 -1.88 -12.61
CA ALA A 77 -5.87 -1.63 -14.05
C ALA A 77 -4.49 -1.79 -14.70
N GLU A 78 -3.43 -1.48 -13.96
CA GLU A 78 -2.03 -1.55 -14.41
C GLU A 78 -1.38 -2.92 -14.09
N GLY A 79 -2.11 -3.83 -13.43
CA GLY A 79 -1.61 -5.15 -13.05
C GLY A 79 -0.59 -5.14 -11.89
N ILE A 80 -0.59 -4.08 -11.08
CA ILE A 80 0.28 -3.96 -9.90
C ILE A 80 -0.38 -4.68 -8.72
N GLU A 81 0.22 -5.78 -8.28
CA GLU A 81 -0.25 -6.50 -7.10
C GLU A 81 0.07 -5.75 -5.81
N ILE A 82 -0.95 -5.52 -4.98
CA ILE A 82 -0.77 -5.01 -3.62
C ILE A 82 -0.59 -6.22 -2.69
N PRO A 83 0.58 -6.40 -2.06
CA PRO A 83 0.80 -7.53 -1.18
C PRO A 83 -0.16 -7.46 0.00
N TRP A 84 -0.94 -8.53 0.19
CA TRP A 84 -1.72 -8.72 1.40
C TRP A 84 -0.81 -9.35 2.45
N PRO A 85 -0.79 -8.86 3.70
CA PRO A 85 -0.04 -9.52 4.76
C PRO A 85 -0.64 -10.90 5.03
N HIS A 86 0.00 -11.95 4.50
CA HIS A 86 -0.32 -13.34 4.78
C HIS A 86 0.69 -13.92 5.78
N THR A 87 0.25 -14.16 7.01
CA THR A 87 1.01 -14.96 7.97
C THR A 87 0.89 -16.44 7.59
N LYS A 88 1.97 -17.05 7.07
CA LYS A 88 2.04 -18.50 6.93
C LYS A 88 2.28 -19.14 8.29
N VAL A 89 1.25 -19.72 8.89
CA VAL A 89 1.38 -20.53 10.10
C VAL A 89 1.84 -21.93 9.71
N TYR A 90 3.09 -22.27 10.04
CA TYR A 90 3.56 -23.66 9.99
C TYR A 90 3.16 -24.35 11.30
N PHE A 91 2.18 -25.25 11.24
CA PHE A 91 1.98 -26.21 12.33
C PHE A 91 3.14 -27.21 12.27
N GLY A 92 4.11 -27.06 13.17
CA GLY A 92 5.20 -28.02 13.34
C GLY A 92 4.65 -29.43 13.63
N ASN A 93 5.42 -30.44 13.22
CA ASN A 93 5.09 -31.87 13.35
C ASN A 93 4.33 -32.23 14.64
N PRO A 94 3.41 -33.22 14.60
CA PRO A 94 2.78 -33.73 15.81
C PRO A 94 3.85 -34.10 16.84
N LEU A 95 3.62 -33.71 18.10
CA LEU A 95 4.48 -34.06 19.22
C LEU A 95 4.69 -35.58 19.24
N PRO A 96 5.91 -36.07 19.49
CA PRO A 96 6.15 -37.51 19.57
C PRO A 96 5.31 -38.12 20.69
N ASP A 97 4.73 -39.29 20.40
CA ASP A 97 3.84 -40.01 21.31
C ASP A 97 4.62 -40.41 22.58
N PHE A 98 4.18 -39.92 23.74
CA PHE A 98 4.80 -40.27 25.01
C PHE A 98 4.25 -41.63 25.48
N PRO A 99 5.09 -42.63 25.79
CA PRO A 99 4.60 -43.93 26.20
C PRO A 99 3.81 -43.78 27.51
N LYS A 100 2.55 -44.22 27.50
CA LYS A 100 1.74 -44.35 28.73
C LYS A 100 2.44 -45.31 29.67
N LYS A 101 2.70 -44.88 30.90
CA LYS A 101 3.11 -45.78 31.98
C LYS A 101 1.90 -46.67 32.31
N GLU A 102 2.02 -47.95 32.02
CA GLU A 102 1.12 -48.98 32.55
C GLU A 102 1.43 -49.18 34.04
N GLY A 103 0.37 -49.30 34.83
CA GLY A 103 0.41 -49.47 36.29
C GLY A 103 0.52 -50.92 36.73
#